data_AF-A0A812PZ89-F1
#
_entry.id   AF-A0A812PZ89-F1
#
_cell.length_a   1.000
_cell.length_b   1.000
_cell.length_c   1.000
_cell.angle_alpha   90.00
_cell.angle_beta   90.00
_cell.angle_gamma   90.00
#
_symmetry.space_group_name_H-M   'P 1'
#
loop_
_entity.id
_entity.type
_entity.pdbx_description
1 polymer ?
#
loop_
_entity_poly.entity_id
_entity_poly.type
_entity_poly.pdbx_seq_one_letter_code
_entity_poly.pdbx_strand_id
1 'polypeptide(L)'
;MAAGRFLLFASRVREGHITRVRAGSSVPHQQWSVSCKAACAAAPCDKVTEIQRKNQQIRAVLKKLPWPELLCFEANGCVHDLPLRTRRRIPAAVLDAANDSRLRFLAGFFDGDGNVSCQSNLSGCYLQVSQSFNQAEILMLLRETFGGSIGLHSHGVGLQKPALRWAIYGQSARQTACLLAPHSITKQKQLLLAGQWPDAKFGREDSKAKLRNLKHADSAVPGQCTWEYLAGFFDAEGNIAQRGGGVSLKLTISQKYPMVLQCIREFLSSRSEAIDACLRMRAQHEYVLVVERFPECKRLLQRMLAAGLLCKAKQAELASGLRTDNAAQVHGELVRLTGNQRFGRSLDTADHERAQALRSLRRQARCLMRRGELHESKTKLPEIEAAQREHELCNALRENAQLLQYVQDIQNLHEISWVGPRTPSM
;
A
#
# COMPACT_ATOMS: atom_id res chain seq x y z
N MET A 1 -5.22 -12.98 8.13
CA MET A 1 -4.19 -12.29 8.95
C MET A 1 -4.50 -10.83 9.26
N ALA A 2 -5.00 -10.00 8.32
CA ALA A 2 -5.58 -8.70 8.70
C ALA A 2 -6.79 -8.88 9.66
N ALA A 3 -7.59 -9.93 9.42
CA ALA A 3 -8.60 -10.40 10.38
C ALA A 3 -7.99 -10.79 11.73
N GLY A 4 -6.76 -11.33 11.80
CA GLY A 4 -6.14 -11.73 13.06
C GLY A 4 -5.83 -10.56 14.00
N ARG A 5 -5.31 -9.43 13.45
CA ARG A 5 -5.16 -8.18 14.23
C ARG A 5 -6.51 -7.57 14.59
N PHE A 6 -7.49 -7.62 13.69
CA PHE A 6 -8.86 -7.15 13.97
C PHE A 6 -9.61 -8.02 15.00
N LEU A 7 -9.32 -9.32 15.05
CA LEU A 7 -9.93 -10.28 15.99
C LEU A 7 -9.36 -10.11 17.40
N LEU A 8 -8.03 -9.97 17.52
CA LEU A 8 -7.38 -9.60 18.79
C LEU A 8 -7.93 -8.27 19.34
N PHE A 9 -8.29 -7.36 18.44
CA PHE A 9 -8.86 -6.06 18.77
C PHE A 9 -10.29 -6.14 19.30
N ALA A 10 -11.17 -6.88 18.62
CA ALA A 10 -12.56 -6.99 19.03
C ALA A 10 -12.72 -7.73 20.39
N SER A 11 -11.78 -8.60 20.75
CA SER A 11 -11.72 -9.20 22.09
C SER A 11 -11.38 -8.18 23.19
N ARG A 12 -10.44 -7.24 22.96
CA ARG A 12 -10.07 -6.22 23.95
C ARG A 12 -11.14 -5.14 24.15
N VAL A 13 -11.89 -4.78 23.11
CA VAL A 13 -12.98 -3.78 23.22
C VAL A 13 -14.12 -4.29 24.11
N ARG A 14 -14.34 -5.61 24.23
CA ARG A 14 -15.37 -6.18 25.11
C ARG A 14 -15.08 -6.00 26.61
N GLU A 15 -13.82 -5.79 26.99
CA GLU A 15 -13.43 -5.65 28.40
C GLU A 15 -13.56 -4.20 28.92
N GLY A 16 -13.77 -3.21 28.03
CA GLY A 16 -13.97 -1.80 28.38
C GLY A 16 -15.38 -1.31 28.09
N HIS A 17 -16.14 -0.95 29.12
CA HIS A 17 -17.48 -0.34 29.00
C HIS A 17 -17.47 0.94 28.14
N ILE A 18 -17.86 0.83 26.86
CA ILE A 18 -18.19 1.98 26.00
C ILE A 18 -19.64 1.84 25.53
N THR A 19 -20.57 2.40 26.29
CA THR A 19 -21.99 2.52 25.91
C THR A 19 -22.28 3.90 25.32
N ARG A 20 -22.19 4.03 24.00
CA ARG A 20 -22.86 5.10 23.25
C ARG A 20 -23.59 4.49 22.05
N VAL A 21 -24.88 4.22 22.24
CA VAL A 21 -25.77 3.76 21.17
C VAL A 21 -26.32 4.99 20.46
N ARG A 22 -25.98 5.19 19.19
CA ARG A 22 -26.73 6.09 18.30
C ARG A 22 -27.79 5.26 17.59
N ALA A 23 -29.05 5.67 17.69
CA ALA A 23 -30.14 5.11 16.89
C ALA A 23 -29.98 5.60 15.44
N GLY A 24 -29.46 4.73 14.57
CA GLY A 24 -29.31 4.97 13.13
C GLY A 24 -30.17 3.99 12.35
N SER A 25 -30.79 4.47 11.28
CA SER A 25 -31.58 3.70 10.32
C SER A 25 -30.78 2.50 9.78
N SER A 26 -31.33 1.30 9.96
CA SER A 26 -30.74 0.06 9.46
C SER A 26 -30.85 0.00 7.94
N VAL A 27 -29.73 0.19 7.24
CA VAL A 27 -29.64 -0.22 5.84
C VAL A 27 -29.72 -1.76 5.83
N PRO A 28 -30.66 -2.39 5.10
CA PRO A 28 -30.75 -3.84 5.05
C PRO A 28 -29.43 -4.38 4.49
N HIS A 29 -28.61 -4.96 5.37
CA HIS A 29 -27.40 -5.65 4.95
C HIS A 29 -27.84 -6.88 4.17
N GLN A 30 -27.52 -6.88 2.87
CA GLN A 30 -27.71 -8.04 2.00
C GLN A 30 -26.73 -9.11 2.46
N GLN A 31 -27.13 -9.88 3.48
CA GLN A 31 -26.33 -10.98 4.00
C GLN A 31 -26.14 -11.95 2.85
N TRP A 32 -24.87 -12.18 2.47
CA TRP A 32 -24.56 -13.14 1.42
C TRP A 32 -25.01 -14.51 1.93
N SER A 33 -26.14 -14.99 1.38
CA SER A 33 -26.81 -16.16 1.90
C SER A 33 -25.90 -17.39 1.75
N VAL A 34 -26.07 -18.35 2.66
CA VAL A 34 -25.36 -19.65 2.60
C VAL A 34 -25.53 -20.30 1.22
N SER A 35 -26.72 -20.14 0.61
CA SER A 35 -27.02 -20.62 -0.75
C SER A 35 -26.14 -19.97 -1.81
N CYS A 36 -25.95 -18.64 -1.79
CA CYS A 36 -25.08 -17.97 -2.75
C CYS A 36 -23.60 -18.36 -2.59
N LYS A 37 -23.15 -18.61 -1.36
CA LYS A 37 -21.78 -19.06 -1.08
C LYS A 37 -21.52 -20.45 -1.67
N ALA A 38 -22.43 -21.39 -1.44
CA ALA A 38 -22.32 -22.75 -1.98
C ALA A 38 -22.32 -22.75 -3.52
N ALA A 39 -23.16 -21.94 -4.17
CA ALA A 39 -23.21 -21.83 -5.62
C ALA A 39 -21.92 -21.28 -6.25
N CYS A 40 -21.16 -20.46 -5.50
CA CYS A 40 -19.89 -19.87 -5.97
C CYS A 40 -18.66 -20.71 -5.62
N ALA A 41 -18.80 -21.78 -4.83
CA ALA A 41 -17.69 -22.66 -4.50
C ALA A 41 -17.33 -23.55 -5.69
N ALA A 42 -16.02 -23.64 -5.96
CA ALA A 42 -15.52 -24.56 -6.97
C ALA A 42 -15.74 -26.01 -6.53
N ALA A 43 -16.29 -26.83 -7.42
CA ALA A 43 -16.46 -28.26 -7.25
C ALA A 43 -15.30 -29.02 -7.94
N PRO A 44 -14.96 -30.24 -7.49
CA PRO A 44 -13.87 -31.02 -8.10
C PRO A 44 -14.05 -31.31 -9.60
N CYS A 45 -15.30 -31.33 -10.09
CA CYS A 45 -15.63 -31.59 -11.50
C CYS A 45 -15.72 -30.32 -12.37
N ASP A 46 -15.56 -29.13 -11.78
CA ASP A 46 -15.66 -27.89 -12.55
C ASP A 46 -14.48 -27.74 -13.53
N LYS A 47 -14.78 -27.31 -14.75
CA LYS A 47 -13.76 -26.89 -15.71
C LYS A 47 -13.16 -25.55 -15.28
N VAL A 48 -11.92 -25.28 -15.71
CA VAL A 48 -11.21 -24.00 -15.43
C VAL A 48 -12.07 -22.77 -15.73
N THR A 49 -12.78 -22.77 -16.87
CA THR A 49 -13.65 -21.66 -17.28
C THR A 49 -14.81 -21.43 -16.31
N GLU A 50 -15.38 -22.50 -15.76
CA GLU A 50 -16.46 -22.44 -14.77
C GLU A 50 -15.96 -21.91 -13.43
N ILE A 51 -14.78 -22.35 -12.99
CA ILE A 51 -14.15 -21.82 -11.77
C ILE A 51 -13.82 -20.34 -11.92
N GLN A 52 -13.30 -19.92 -13.07
CA GLN A 52 -13.05 -18.50 -13.36
C GLN A 52 -14.34 -17.67 -13.35
N ARG A 53 -15.44 -18.20 -13.91
CA ARG A 53 -16.77 -17.57 -13.84
C ARG A 53 -17.22 -17.41 -12.39
N LYS A 54 -17.08 -18.45 -11.56
CA LYS A 54 -17.35 -18.40 -10.12
C LYS A 54 -16.48 -17.37 -9.38
N ASN A 55 -15.18 -17.29 -9.69
CA ASN A 55 -14.27 -16.28 -9.13
C ASN A 55 -14.72 -14.85 -9.47
N GLN A 56 -15.19 -14.62 -10.70
CA GLN A 56 -15.74 -13.33 -11.11
C GLN A 56 -17.02 -12.99 -10.34
N GLN A 57 -17.90 -13.97 -10.09
CA GLN A 57 -19.10 -13.78 -9.26
C GLN A 57 -18.73 -13.40 -7.83
N ILE A 58 -17.78 -14.10 -7.20
CA ILE A 58 -17.32 -13.76 -5.83
C ILE A 58 -16.71 -12.35 -5.80
N ARG A 59 -15.91 -11.99 -6.81
CA ARG A 59 -15.35 -10.63 -6.93
C ARG A 59 -16.45 -9.57 -7.09
N ALA A 60 -17.53 -9.87 -7.80
CA ALA A 60 -18.68 -8.97 -7.93
C ALA A 60 -19.41 -8.77 -6.59
N VAL A 61 -19.53 -9.82 -5.78
CA VAL A 61 -20.04 -9.73 -4.40
C VAL A 61 -19.11 -8.90 -3.53
N LEU A 62 -17.80 -9.21 -3.52
CA LEU A 62 -16.81 -8.48 -2.73
C LEU A 62 -16.81 -6.98 -3.04
N LYS A 63 -16.93 -6.58 -4.31
CA LYS A 63 -17.01 -5.16 -4.71
C LYS A 63 -18.16 -4.38 -4.07
N LYS A 64 -19.16 -5.07 -3.52
CA LYS A 64 -20.33 -4.47 -2.84
C LYS A 64 -20.33 -4.72 -1.34
N LEU A 65 -19.48 -5.60 -0.83
CA LEU A 65 -19.45 -5.99 0.58
C LEU A 65 -18.74 -4.90 1.40
N PRO A 66 -19.44 -4.14 2.25
CA PRO A 66 -18.81 -3.10 3.04
C PRO A 66 -18.01 -3.71 4.18
N TRP A 67 -16.96 -3.01 4.60
CA TRP A 67 -16.28 -3.32 5.85
C TRP A 67 -17.12 -2.87 7.06
N PRO A 68 -16.92 -3.47 8.25
CA PRO A 68 -17.50 -2.95 9.48
C PRO A 68 -17.07 -1.51 9.74
N GLU A 69 -17.91 -0.77 10.46
CA GLU A 69 -17.58 0.60 10.85
C GLU A 69 -16.32 0.61 11.73
N LEU A 70 -15.32 1.38 11.29
CA LEU A 70 -14.07 1.54 12.01
C LEU A 70 -14.23 2.66 13.05
N LEU A 71 -14.41 2.28 14.32
CA LEU A 71 -14.59 3.21 15.45
C LEU A 71 -13.28 3.58 16.15
N CYS A 72 -12.26 2.75 16.01
CA CYS A 72 -10.96 2.91 16.63
C CYS A 72 -9.88 2.22 15.77
N PHE A 73 -8.61 2.50 16.03
CA PHE A 73 -7.48 1.88 15.33
C PHE A 73 -6.32 1.63 16.28
N GLU A 74 -5.43 0.72 15.93
CA GLU A 74 -4.21 0.43 16.69
C GLU A 74 -3.00 1.07 15.99
N ALA A 75 -2.14 1.73 16.77
CA ALA A 75 -0.85 2.23 16.32
C ALA A 75 0.14 2.20 17.49
N ASN A 76 1.39 1.80 17.24
CA ASN A 76 2.44 1.71 18.28
C ASN A 76 2.02 0.90 19.52
N GLY A 77 1.21 -0.16 19.34
CA GLY A 77 0.69 -1.01 20.41
C GLY A 77 -0.45 -0.40 21.24
N CYS A 78 -0.91 0.82 20.90
CA CYS A 78 -1.99 1.52 21.57
C CYS A 78 -3.25 1.57 20.72
N VAL A 79 -4.42 1.52 21.36
CA VAL A 79 -5.73 1.68 20.71
C VAL A 79 -6.21 3.12 20.83
N HIS A 80 -6.67 3.69 19.72
CA HIS A 80 -7.13 5.07 19.62
C HIS A 80 -8.54 5.17 19.04
N ASP A 81 -9.42 5.92 19.71
CA ASP A 81 -10.77 6.21 19.22
C ASP A 81 -10.77 7.16 18.01
N LEU A 82 -11.75 6.99 17.13
CA LEU A 82 -12.01 7.87 16.00
C LEU A 82 -13.22 8.79 16.26
N PRO A 83 -13.14 10.09 15.90
CA PRO A 83 -11.95 10.77 15.40
C PRO A 83 -10.94 11.06 16.52
N LEU A 84 -9.66 10.81 16.25
CA LEU A 84 -8.58 11.19 17.16
C LEU A 84 -8.30 12.69 17.00
N ARG A 85 -8.89 13.47 17.91
CA ARG A 85 -8.81 14.93 17.89
C ARG A 85 -7.38 15.43 18.11
N THR A 86 -7.15 16.66 17.66
CA THR A 86 -5.91 17.41 17.87
C THR A 86 -5.57 17.48 19.35
N ARG A 87 -4.37 17.05 19.74
CA ARG A 87 -3.82 17.31 21.08
C ARG A 87 -3.40 18.77 21.14
N ARG A 88 -3.57 19.45 22.29
CA ARG A 88 -3.01 20.80 22.48
C ARG A 88 -1.51 20.78 22.11
N ARG A 89 -1.08 21.81 21.38
CA ARG A 89 0.26 21.93 20.78
C ARG A 89 1.36 21.62 21.79
N ILE A 90 2.34 20.85 21.36
CA ILE A 90 3.68 20.91 21.94
C ILE A 90 4.34 22.17 21.37
N PRO A 91 4.94 23.05 22.19
CA PRO A 91 5.62 24.26 21.70
C PRO A 91 6.66 23.91 20.63
N ALA A 92 6.71 24.70 19.56
CA ALA A 92 7.64 24.54 18.43
C ALA A 92 9.12 24.77 18.78
N ALA A 93 9.47 24.83 20.07
CA ALA A 93 10.68 25.44 20.58
C ALA A 93 11.87 24.47 20.77
N VAL A 94 11.83 23.25 20.24
CA VAL A 94 13.00 22.38 20.26
C VAL A 94 13.19 21.78 18.88
N LEU A 95 13.75 22.55 17.94
CA LEU A 95 14.31 22.01 16.70
C LEU A 95 15.70 21.46 17.02
N ASP A 96 15.77 20.25 17.58
CA ASP A 96 17.01 19.51 17.71
C ASP A 96 17.37 18.80 16.38
N ALA A 97 18.57 18.22 16.32
CA ALA A 97 19.01 17.46 15.14
C ALA A 97 18.14 16.21 14.86
N ALA A 98 17.54 15.61 15.89
CA ALA A 98 16.63 14.47 15.72
C ALA A 98 15.34 14.90 15.00
N ASN A 99 14.88 16.12 15.21
CA ASN A 99 13.75 16.71 14.51
C ASN A 99 14.07 17.01 13.04
N ASP A 100 15.32 17.33 12.70
CA ASP A 100 15.73 17.55 11.32
C ASP A 100 15.70 16.25 10.48
N SER A 101 16.26 15.13 10.98
CA SER A 101 16.13 13.81 10.33
C SER A 101 14.66 13.37 10.19
N ARG A 102 13.85 13.58 11.23
CA ARG A 102 12.40 13.30 11.19
C ARG A 102 11.67 14.15 10.16
N LEU A 103 11.99 15.44 10.04
CA LEU A 103 11.40 16.34 9.05
C LEU A 103 11.75 15.91 7.63
N ARG A 104 13.00 15.51 7.37
CA ARG A 104 13.39 14.96 6.06
C ARG A 104 12.62 13.69 5.71
N PHE A 105 12.48 12.77 6.66
CA PHE A 105 11.67 11.57 6.48
C PHE A 105 10.21 11.91 6.15
N LEU A 106 9.58 12.77 6.96
CA LEU A 106 8.18 13.15 6.75
C LEU A 106 7.97 13.94 5.46
N ALA A 107 8.95 14.74 5.02
CA ALA A 107 8.90 15.41 3.72
C ALA A 107 8.95 14.41 2.57
N GLY A 108 9.83 13.41 2.63
CA GLY A 108 9.85 12.30 1.67
C GLY A 108 8.53 11.55 1.63
N PHE A 109 7.98 11.18 2.79
CA PHE A 109 6.69 10.50 2.85
C PHE A 109 5.55 11.35 2.29
N PHE A 110 5.51 12.64 2.64
CA PHE A 110 4.50 13.58 2.14
C PHE A 110 4.63 13.81 0.63
N ASP A 111 5.84 13.76 0.08
CA ASP A 111 6.08 13.86 -1.36
C ASP A 111 5.56 12.66 -2.16
N GLY A 112 5.42 11.49 -1.54
CA GLY A 112 4.63 10.39 -2.09
C GLY A 112 3.14 10.58 -1.84
N ASP A 113 2.69 10.26 -0.62
CA ASP A 113 1.26 10.10 -0.29
C ASP A 113 0.57 11.35 0.27
N GLY A 114 1.33 12.41 0.52
CA GLY A 114 0.78 13.68 1.00
C GLY A 114 0.04 14.47 -0.06
N ASN A 115 -0.88 15.33 0.36
CA ASN A 115 -1.65 16.17 -0.52
C ASN A 115 -1.88 17.56 0.09
N VAL A 116 -1.57 18.60 -0.68
CA VAL A 116 -1.92 20.00 -0.40
C VAL A 116 -3.24 20.32 -1.10
N SER A 117 -4.24 20.76 -0.35
CA SER A 117 -5.56 21.10 -0.90
C SER A 117 -6.16 22.35 -0.27
N CYS A 118 -7.22 22.86 -0.89
CA CYS A 118 -8.09 23.90 -0.33
C CYS A 118 -9.55 23.50 -0.60
N GLN A 119 -10.47 23.93 0.26
CA GLN A 119 -11.92 23.74 0.06
C GLN A 119 -12.56 25.08 -0.28
N SER A 120 -13.63 25.08 -1.08
CA SER A 120 -14.33 26.30 -1.50
C SER A 120 -14.95 27.08 -0.34
N ASN A 121 -15.31 26.38 0.73
CA ASN A 121 -15.96 26.92 1.93
C ASN A 121 -14.97 27.22 3.08
N LEU A 122 -13.67 26.97 2.90
CA LEU A 122 -12.65 27.27 3.90
C LEU A 122 -11.81 28.47 3.46
N SER A 123 -11.52 29.37 4.40
CA SER A 123 -10.63 30.51 4.18
C SER A 123 -9.15 30.14 4.05
N GLY A 124 -8.81 28.84 3.98
CA GLY A 124 -7.42 28.36 4.04
C GLY A 124 -7.14 27.10 3.22
N CYS A 125 -5.86 26.79 3.12
CA CYS A 125 -5.39 25.48 2.69
C CYS A 125 -5.35 24.48 3.85
N TYR A 126 -5.22 23.21 3.50
CA TYR A 126 -5.02 22.13 4.45
C TYR A 126 -4.07 21.09 3.83
N LEU A 127 -3.35 20.40 4.70
CA LEU A 127 -2.48 19.29 4.33
C LEU A 127 -3.15 18.01 4.82
N GLN A 128 -3.07 16.94 4.03
CA GLN A 128 -3.57 15.64 4.43
C GLN A 128 -2.67 14.52 3.95
N VAL A 129 -2.71 13.41 4.66
CA VAL A 129 -2.13 12.12 4.29
C VAL A 129 -3.17 11.06 4.60
N SER A 130 -3.44 10.17 3.65
CA SER A 130 -4.36 9.05 3.84
C SER A 130 -3.59 7.74 3.79
N GLN A 131 -3.88 6.81 4.70
CA GLN A 131 -3.26 5.48 4.74
C GLN A 131 -4.29 4.41 5.08
N SER A 132 -4.00 3.17 4.73
CA SER A 132 -4.79 2.03 5.20
C SER A 132 -4.75 1.97 6.73
N PHE A 133 -5.84 1.59 7.39
CA PHE A 133 -5.93 1.61 8.85
C PHE A 133 -4.87 0.77 9.58
N ASN A 134 -4.29 -0.22 8.90
CA ASN A 134 -3.23 -1.09 9.41
C ASN A 134 -1.81 -0.53 9.18
N GLN A 135 -1.70 0.73 8.77
CA GLN A 135 -0.46 1.50 8.60
C GLN A 135 -0.66 2.88 9.27
N ALA A 136 -1.28 2.89 10.46
CA ALA A 136 -1.64 4.11 11.16
C ALA A 136 -0.44 4.79 11.85
N GLU A 137 0.68 4.07 12.01
CA GLU A 137 1.90 4.52 12.69
C GLU A 137 2.46 5.80 12.06
N ILE A 138 2.47 5.89 10.73
CA ILE A 138 2.92 7.11 10.03
C ILE A 138 1.97 8.29 10.25
N LEU A 139 0.66 8.04 10.36
CA LEU A 139 -0.33 9.08 10.68
C LEU A 139 -0.14 9.59 12.11
N MET A 140 0.20 8.69 13.04
CA MET A 140 0.56 9.06 14.42
C MET A 140 1.84 9.90 14.45
N LEU A 141 2.88 9.52 13.69
CA LEU A 141 4.11 10.30 13.61
C LEU A 141 3.87 11.72 13.06
N LEU A 142 3.04 11.85 12.01
CA LEU A 142 2.60 13.16 11.51
C LEU A 142 1.83 13.95 12.56
N ARG A 143 0.93 13.29 13.30
CA ARG A 143 0.14 13.93 14.36
C ARG A 143 1.01 14.40 15.53
N GLU A 144 1.99 13.60 15.94
CA GLU A 144 2.91 13.93 17.03
C GLU A 144 3.84 15.08 16.63
N THR A 145 4.27 15.11 15.37
CA THR A 145 5.20 16.14 14.87
C THR A 145 4.50 17.47 14.58
N PHE A 146 3.32 17.43 13.96
CA PHE A 146 2.66 18.63 13.43
C PHE A 146 1.33 18.96 14.12
N GLY A 147 0.80 18.06 14.94
CA GLY A 147 -0.58 18.15 15.44
C GLY A 147 -1.59 17.72 14.38
N GLY A 148 -2.74 18.38 14.31
CA GLY A 148 -3.86 17.96 13.45
C GLY A 148 -4.65 16.79 14.04
N SER A 149 -5.58 16.26 13.24
CA SER A 149 -6.52 15.21 13.64
C SER A 149 -6.41 14.01 12.72
N ILE A 150 -6.66 12.81 13.27
CA ILE A 150 -6.81 11.58 12.49
C ILE A 150 -8.30 11.19 12.51
N GLY A 151 -8.87 11.01 11.33
CA GLY A 151 -10.26 10.58 11.17
C GLY A 151 -10.38 9.49 10.11
N LEU A 152 -11.59 8.96 9.96
CA LEU A 152 -11.90 8.03 8.89
C LEU A 152 -11.88 8.77 7.54
N HIS A 153 -11.18 8.20 6.56
CA HIS A 153 -11.14 8.70 5.18
C HIS A 153 -12.12 7.96 4.28
N SER A 154 -12.12 6.63 4.36
CA SER A 154 -13.03 5.75 3.64
C SER A 154 -13.38 4.56 4.51
N HIS A 155 -14.63 4.10 4.41
CA HIS A 155 -15.11 2.94 5.16
C HIS A 155 -14.54 1.62 4.64
N GLY A 156 -14.00 1.59 3.41
CA GLY A 156 -13.54 0.35 2.77
C GLY A 156 -14.69 -0.49 2.20
N VAL A 157 -14.43 -1.17 1.09
CA VAL A 157 -15.36 -2.08 0.43
C VAL A 157 -14.58 -3.24 -0.20
N GLY A 158 -14.99 -4.48 0.10
CA GLY A 158 -14.39 -5.69 -0.46
C GLY A 158 -12.90 -5.79 -0.19
N LEU A 159 -12.10 -5.86 -1.25
CA LEU A 159 -10.65 -5.94 -1.16
C LEU A 159 -9.98 -4.62 -0.72
N GLN A 160 -10.70 -3.50 -0.76
CA GLN A 160 -10.24 -2.20 -0.30
C GLN A 160 -10.53 -2.05 1.20
N LYS A 161 -9.47 -2.01 2.00
CA LYS A 161 -9.56 -1.82 3.45
C LYS A 161 -10.03 -0.39 3.79
N PRO A 162 -10.58 -0.18 4.99
CA PRO A 162 -10.80 1.17 5.51
C PRO A 162 -9.50 1.98 5.49
N ALA A 163 -9.61 3.27 5.17
CA ALA A 163 -8.48 4.18 5.21
C ALA A 163 -8.71 5.25 6.29
N LEU A 164 -7.63 5.59 6.98
CA LEU A 164 -7.54 6.72 7.90
C LEU A 164 -6.94 7.92 7.16
N ARG A 165 -7.23 9.12 7.65
CA ARG A 165 -6.64 10.36 7.17
C ARG A 165 -6.15 11.19 8.34
N TRP A 166 -4.88 11.54 8.31
CA TRP A 166 -4.36 12.68 9.04
C TRP A 166 -4.64 13.96 8.24
N ALA A 167 -5.14 15.00 8.90
CA ALA A 167 -5.36 16.31 8.30
C ALA A 167 -5.05 17.45 9.27
N ILE A 168 -4.52 18.54 8.72
CA ILE A 168 -4.20 19.77 9.45
C ILE A 168 -4.65 20.99 8.65
N TYR A 169 -5.20 22.00 9.34
CA TYR A 169 -5.90 23.14 8.75
C TYR A 169 -5.35 24.47 9.25
N GLY A 170 -5.66 25.55 8.53
CA GLY A 170 -5.46 26.93 8.99
C GLY A 170 -3.98 27.27 9.26
N GLN A 171 -3.72 28.03 10.33
CA GLN A 171 -2.36 28.48 10.64
C GLN A 171 -1.39 27.32 10.90
N SER A 172 -1.85 26.23 11.52
CA SER A 172 -1.01 25.06 11.73
C SER A 172 -0.62 24.42 10.39
N ALA A 173 -1.53 24.36 9.42
CA ALA A 173 -1.22 23.86 8.08
C ALA A 173 -0.14 24.71 7.39
N ARG A 174 -0.23 26.05 7.49
CA ARG A 174 0.79 26.97 6.95
C ARG A 174 2.16 26.71 7.58
N GLN A 175 2.20 26.62 8.91
CA GLN A 175 3.44 26.33 9.66
C GLN A 175 4.05 24.98 9.27
N THR A 176 3.24 23.92 9.20
CA THR A 176 3.71 22.61 8.74
C THR A 176 4.23 22.66 7.31
N ALA A 177 3.56 23.41 6.41
CA ALA A 177 4.04 23.56 5.04
C ALA A 177 5.41 24.26 4.97
N CYS A 178 5.62 25.30 5.79
CA CYS A 178 6.93 25.95 5.90
C CYS A 178 8.02 25.01 6.44
N LEU A 179 7.69 24.09 7.35
CA LEU A 179 8.66 23.11 7.87
C LEU A 179 9.00 22.01 6.85
N LEU A 180 8.02 21.57 6.05
CA LEU A 180 8.22 20.50 5.07
C LEU A 180 8.87 21.00 3.76
N ALA A 181 8.58 22.24 3.34
CA ALA A 181 9.00 22.76 2.04
C ALA A 181 10.53 22.69 1.78
N PRO A 182 11.42 23.02 2.74
CA PRO A 182 12.87 22.96 2.52
C PRO A 182 13.40 21.55 2.23
N HIS A 183 12.68 20.51 2.66
CA HIS A 183 13.09 19.11 2.52
C HIS A 183 12.29 18.35 1.46
N SER A 184 11.28 18.99 0.86
CA SER A 184 10.47 18.42 -0.21
C SER A 184 11.14 18.64 -1.56
N ILE A 185 11.03 17.66 -2.44
CA ILE A 185 11.45 17.69 -3.84
C ILE A 185 10.20 17.82 -4.71
N THR A 186 9.24 16.89 -4.60
CA THR A 186 8.08 16.79 -5.50
C THR A 186 7.02 17.86 -5.23
N LYS A 187 6.72 18.13 -3.95
CA LYS A 187 5.61 19.02 -3.56
C LYS A 187 6.10 20.36 -3.03
N GLN A 188 7.37 20.72 -3.19
CA GLN A 188 7.96 21.93 -2.63
C GLN A 188 7.19 23.19 -3.03
N LYS A 189 6.91 23.39 -4.32
CA LYS A 189 6.16 24.57 -4.81
C LYS A 189 4.74 24.63 -4.21
N GLN A 190 4.10 23.49 -4.01
CA GLN A 190 2.77 23.39 -3.42
C GLN A 190 2.81 23.75 -1.93
N LEU A 191 3.85 23.29 -1.21
CA LEU A 191 4.07 23.58 0.19
C LEU A 191 4.46 25.05 0.44
N LEU A 192 5.31 25.64 -0.40
CA LEU A 192 5.63 27.07 -0.33
C LEU A 192 4.36 27.93 -0.52
N LEU A 193 3.54 27.59 -1.51
CA LEU A 193 2.25 28.26 -1.75
C LEU A 193 1.29 28.10 -0.55
N ALA A 194 1.26 26.93 0.08
CA ALA A 194 0.46 26.69 1.29
C ALA A 194 1.00 27.45 2.52
N GLY A 195 2.31 27.56 2.69
CA GLY A 195 2.94 28.34 3.75
C GLY A 195 2.62 29.83 3.68
N GLN A 196 2.50 30.35 2.46
CA GLN A 196 2.18 31.75 2.15
C GLN A 196 0.70 31.96 1.82
N TRP A 197 -0.19 31.05 2.24
CA TRP A 197 -1.59 31.11 1.83
C TRP A 197 -2.24 32.44 2.27
N PRO A 198 -2.88 33.20 1.37
CA PRO A 198 -3.32 34.56 1.66
C PRO A 198 -4.59 34.61 2.53
N ASP A 199 -4.70 35.66 3.33
CA ASP A 199 -5.88 35.95 4.16
C ASP A 199 -6.98 36.67 3.37
N ALA A 200 -6.63 37.39 2.30
CA ALA A 200 -7.59 38.09 1.45
C ALA A 200 -8.25 37.12 0.44
N LYS A 201 -9.58 37.27 0.24
CA LYS A 201 -10.37 36.40 -0.65
C LYS A 201 -9.82 36.35 -2.08
N PHE A 202 -9.48 37.51 -2.66
CA PHE A 202 -8.96 37.59 -4.03
C PHE A 202 -7.67 36.79 -4.20
N GLY A 203 -6.71 36.94 -3.28
CA GLY A 203 -5.46 36.17 -3.30
C GLY A 203 -5.67 34.66 -3.15
N ARG A 204 -6.73 34.22 -2.45
CA ARG A 204 -7.04 32.80 -2.29
C ARG A 204 -7.46 32.12 -3.58
N GLU A 205 -8.23 32.80 -4.43
CA GLU A 205 -8.65 32.25 -5.72
C GLU A 205 -7.45 32.10 -6.67
N ASP A 206 -6.56 33.09 -6.69
CA ASP A 206 -5.29 32.99 -7.44
C ASP A 206 -4.41 31.83 -6.93
N SER A 207 -4.23 31.73 -5.60
CA SER A 207 -3.48 30.62 -4.99
C SER A 207 -4.11 29.25 -5.28
N LYS A 208 -5.44 29.16 -5.30
CA LYS A 208 -6.17 27.95 -5.67
C LYS A 208 -5.98 27.58 -7.14
N ALA A 209 -5.97 28.56 -8.05
CA ALA A 209 -5.66 28.33 -9.46
C ALA A 209 -4.22 27.83 -9.63
N LYS A 210 -3.25 28.51 -9.00
CA LYS A 210 -1.83 28.11 -8.97
C LYS A 210 -1.66 26.69 -8.43
N LEU A 211 -2.28 26.36 -7.30
CA LEU A 211 -2.21 25.03 -6.70
C LEU A 211 -2.77 23.95 -7.64
N ARG A 212 -3.89 24.22 -8.34
CA ARG A 212 -4.43 23.29 -9.35
C ARG A 212 -3.43 23.06 -10.49
N ASN A 213 -2.85 24.13 -11.04
CA ASN A 213 -1.88 24.03 -12.13
C ASN A 213 -0.66 23.20 -11.72
N LEU A 214 -0.15 23.37 -10.50
CA LEU A 214 0.99 22.62 -9.97
C LEU A 214 0.75 21.09 -9.88
N LYS A 215 -0.52 20.63 -9.78
CA LYS A 215 -0.85 19.19 -9.75
C LYS A 215 -0.87 18.54 -11.13
N HIS A 216 -0.92 19.33 -12.19
CA HIS A 216 -0.99 18.83 -13.57
C HIS A 216 0.35 18.85 -14.30
N ALA A 217 1.39 19.47 -13.73
CA ALA A 217 2.74 19.52 -14.27
C ALA A 217 3.76 18.88 -13.33
N ASP A 218 4.95 18.58 -13.85
CA ASP A 218 6.10 18.24 -13.02
C ASP A 218 6.52 19.49 -12.23
N SER A 219 6.05 19.56 -10.98
CA SER A 219 6.35 20.68 -10.07
C SER A 219 7.53 20.39 -9.16
N ALA A 220 8.22 19.26 -9.36
CA ALA A 220 9.39 18.91 -8.60
C ALA A 220 10.50 19.94 -8.78
N VAL A 221 11.25 20.19 -7.72
CA VAL A 221 12.40 21.08 -7.71
C VAL A 221 13.63 20.24 -7.40
N PRO A 222 14.71 20.31 -8.20
CA PRO A 222 15.96 19.65 -7.87
C PRO A 222 16.41 20.06 -6.47
N GLY A 223 16.63 19.07 -5.59
CA GLY A 223 16.97 19.29 -4.20
C GLY A 223 17.92 18.19 -3.70
N GLN A 224 18.56 18.46 -2.56
CA GLN A 224 19.45 17.50 -1.94
C GLN A 224 18.64 16.34 -1.35
N CYS A 225 18.68 15.20 -2.02
CA CYS A 225 18.14 13.96 -1.47
C CYS A 225 19.02 13.46 -0.31
N THR A 226 18.39 12.87 0.70
CA THR A 226 19.03 12.31 1.89
C THR A 226 18.49 10.91 2.14
N TRP A 227 19.13 10.15 3.02
CA TRP A 227 18.67 8.81 3.36
C TRP A 227 17.31 8.81 4.04
N GLU A 228 17.05 9.77 4.92
CA GLU A 228 15.78 9.93 5.62
C GLU A 228 14.66 10.30 4.63
N TYR A 229 14.92 11.27 3.75
CA TYR A 229 13.98 11.61 2.68
C TYR A 229 13.66 10.39 1.82
N LEU A 230 14.69 9.65 1.38
CA LEU A 230 14.51 8.47 0.55
C LEU A 230 13.72 7.38 1.29
N ALA A 231 13.99 7.14 2.58
CA ALA A 231 13.24 6.17 3.38
C ALA A 231 11.76 6.55 3.47
N GLY A 232 11.43 7.82 3.75
CA GLY A 232 10.07 8.31 3.78
C GLY A 232 9.37 8.20 2.42
N PHE A 233 10.05 8.62 1.35
CA PHE A 233 9.51 8.53 -0.01
C PHE A 233 9.30 7.07 -0.45
N PHE A 234 10.21 6.17 -0.06
CA PHE A 234 10.09 4.74 -0.34
C PHE A 234 8.96 4.08 0.47
N ASP A 235 8.71 4.54 1.69
CA ASP A 235 7.56 4.08 2.49
C ASP A 235 6.21 4.43 1.86
N ALA A 236 6.12 5.54 1.12
CA ALA A 236 4.96 5.87 0.31
C ALA A 236 4.95 5.10 -1.03
N GLU A 237 5.99 5.29 -1.85
CA GLU A 237 5.97 4.96 -3.29
C GLU A 237 6.82 3.72 -3.67
N GLY A 238 7.63 3.25 -2.74
CA GLY A 238 8.56 2.13 -2.94
C GLY A 238 7.87 0.76 -2.93
N ASN A 239 8.53 -0.22 -3.53
CA ASN A 239 8.11 -1.62 -3.53
C ASN A 239 9.33 -2.55 -3.42
N ILE A 240 9.21 -3.57 -2.57
CA ILE A 240 10.20 -4.62 -2.34
C ILE A 240 9.63 -5.91 -2.91
N ALA A 241 10.25 -6.44 -3.96
CA ALA A 241 9.83 -7.68 -4.59
C ALA A 241 10.97 -8.70 -4.66
N GLN A 242 10.67 -9.95 -4.34
CA GLN A 242 11.57 -11.07 -4.59
C GLN A 242 11.23 -11.71 -5.94
N ARG A 243 12.23 -11.93 -6.81
CA ARG A 243 12.00 -12.51 -8.14
C ARG A 243 12.01 -14.04 -8.09
N GLY A 244 10.89 -14.65 -8.48
CA GLY A 244 10.80 -16.07 -8.77
C GLY A 244 11.16 -17.00 -7.62
N GLY A 245 10.93 -16.57 -6.37
CA GLY A 245 11.21 -17.36 -5.17
C GLY A 245 12.70 -17.63 -4.87
N GLY A 246 13.63 -17.17 -5.72
CA GLY A 246 15.07 -17.33 -5.53
C GLY A 246 15.73 -16.20 -4.75
N VAL A 247 17.05 -16.21 -4.67
CA VAL A 247 17.87 -15.17 -3.99
C VAL A 247 18.07 -13.95 -4.89
N SER A 248 16.96 -13.33 -5.29
CA SER A 248 16.96 -12.13 -6.12
C SER A 248 15.94 -11.14 -5.61
N LEU A 249 16.37 -9.89 -5.43
CA LEU A 249 15.54 -8.78 -5.02
C LEU A 249 15.42 -7.78 -6.17
N LYS A 250 14.27 -7.10 -6.20
CA LYS A 250 14.00 -5.95 -7.04
C LYS A 250 13.38 -4.88 -6.17
N LEU A 251 14.02 -3.72 -6.13
CA LEU A 251 13.47 -2.52 -5.51
C LEU A 251 12.99 -1.59 -6.62
N THR A 252 11.79 -1.06 -6.47
CA THR A 252 11.23 -0.11 -7.44
C THR A 252 10.58 1.07 -6.75
N ILE A 253 10.70 2.26 -7.34
CA ILE A 253 9.94 3.45 -6.98
C ILE A 253 9.26 3.94 -8.26
N SER A 254 7.93 4.05 -8.23
CA SER A 254 7.12 4.51 -9.36
C SER A 254 6.69 5.95 -9.16
N GLN A 255 6.72 6.77 -10.22
CA GLN A 255 6.19 8.13 -10.21
C GLN A 255 5.62 8.54 -11.58
N LYS A 256 4.65 9.45 -11.56
CA LYS A 256 4.10 10.06 -12.79
C LYS A 256 5.13 10.94 -13.50
N TYR A 257 5.97 11.64 -12.73
CA TYR A 257 6.95 12.59 -13.22
C TYR A 257 8.37 12.13 -12.90
N PRO A 258 9.34 12.28 -13.83
CA PRO A 258 10.66 11.67 -13.70
C PRO A 258 11.62 12.44 -12.79
N MET A 259 11.41 13.74 -12.57
CA MET A 259 12.40 14.61 -11.92
C MET A 259 12.82 14.12 -10.53
N VAL A 260 11.87 13.77 -9.65
CA VAL A 260 12.20 13.22 -8.32
C VAL A 260 12.99 11.90 -8.40
N LEU A 261 12.69 11.05 -9.40
CA LEU A 261 13.43 9.81 -9.62
C LEU A 261 14.85 10.07 -10.13
N GLN A 262 15.07 11.15 -10.90
CA GLN A 262 16.40 11.59 -11.31
C GLN A 262 17.21 12.08 -10.11
N CYS A 263 16.64 12.91 -9.24
CA CYS A 263 17.30 13.34 -8.00
C CYS A 263 17.67 12.15 -7.10
N ILE A 264 16.78 11.18 -6.95
CA ILE A 264 17.07 9.95 -6.19
C ILE A 264 18.18 9.13 -6.87
N ARG A 265 18.15 8.98 -8.19
CA ARG A 265 19.19 8.26 -8.94
C ARG A 265 20.56 8.92 -8.76
N GLU A 266 20.64 10.24 -8.91
CA GLU A 266 21.89 11.00 -8.73
C GLU A 266 22.45 10.86 -7.32
N PHE A 267 21.58 10.89 -6.30
CA PHE A 267 21.95 10.62 -4.92
C PHE A 267 22.51 9.20 -4.73
N LEU A 268 21.86 8.18 -5.28
CA LEU A 268 22.30 6.78 -5.19
C LEU A 268 23.62 6.52 -5.95
N SER A 269 23.84 7.26 -7.05
CA SER A 269 25.06 7.20 -7.86
C SER A 269 26.22 8.03 -7.28
N SER A 270 26.00 8.81 -6.23
CA SER A 270 27.06 9.58 -5.58
C SER A 270 28.19 8.68 -5.05
N ARG A 271 29.42 9.21 -5.03
CA ARG A 271 30.67 8.44 -4.85
C ARG A 271 30.72 7.60 -3.56
N SER A 272 29.96 7.95 -2.53
CA SER A 272 29.95 7.21 -1.27
C SER A 272 29.16 5.89 -1.32
N GLU A 273 28.22 5.73 -2.27
CA GLU A 273 27.27 4.60 -2.25
C GLU A 273 27.36 3.69 -3.47
N ALA A 274 27.66 4.26 -4.65
CA ALA A 274 27.83 3.53 -5.92
C ALA A 274 26.74 2.46 -6.15
N ILE A 275 25.47 2.85 -5.96
CA ILE A 275 24.30 2.00 -6.24
C ILE A 275 23.82 2.29 -7.67
N ASP A 276 23.74 1.25 -8.50
CA ASP A 276 23.32 1.37 -9.89
C ASP A 276 21.79 1.28 -9.98
N ALA A 277 21.15 2.45 -10.02
CA ALA A 277 19.71 2.58 -10.17
C ALA A 277 19.33 2.96 -11.60
N CYS A 278 18.51 2.11 -12.23
CA CYS A 278 18.08 2.29 -13.62
C CYS A 278 16.72 3.00 -13.68
N LEU A 279 16.67 4.20 -14.26
CA LEU A 279 15.44 4.93 -14.54
C LEU A 279 14.86 4.48 -15.88
N ARG A 280 13.60 4.02 -15.90
CA ARG A 280 12.92 3.53 -17.10
C ARG A 280 11.51 4.11 -17.18
N MET A 281 10.99 4.24 -18.40
CA MET A 281 9.56 4.49 -18.64
C MET A 281 8.84 3.15 -18.74
N ARG A 282 7.79 2.92 -17.95
CA ARG A 282 7.05 1.64 -17.91
C ARG A 282 5.76 1.68 -18.73
N ALA A 283 5.10 2.84 -18.77
CA ALA A 283 3.88 3.11 -19.52
C ALA A 283 3.92 4.56 -20.02
N GLN A 284 2.93 4.98 -20.83
CA GLN A 284 2.89 6.34 -21.43
C GLN A 284 3.05 7.49 -20.41
N HIS A 285 2.71 7.27 -19.14
CA HIS A 285 2.74 8.30 -18.09
C HIS A 285 3.30 7.80 -16.74
N GLU A 286 4.10 6.74 -16.73
CA GLU A 286 4.71 6.20 -15.51
C GLU A 286 6.20 5.95 -15.71
N TYR A 287 7.00 6.57 -14.85
CA TYR A 287 8.44 6.35 -14.73
C TYR A 287 8.71 5.49 -13.50
N VAL A 288 9.74 4.65 -13.60
CA VAL A 288 10.14 3.74 -12.53
C VAL A 288 11.66 3.76 -12.37
N LEU A 289 12.11 4.01 -11.15
CA LEU A 289 13.50 3.79 -10.74
C LEU A 289 13.65 2.37 -10.21
N VAL A 290 14.64 1.63 -10.72
CA VAL A 290 14.78 0.20 -10.43
C VAL A 290 16.20 -0.12 -9.96
N VAL A 291 16.32 -0.85 -8.85
CA VAL A 291 17.57 -1.50 -8.42
C VAL A 291 17.36 -3.01 -8.44
N GLU A 292 18.21 -3.74 -9.16
CA GLU A 292 18.07 -5.20 -9.37
C GLU A 292 19.28 -6.01 -8.87
N ARG A 293 20.42 -5.37 -8.65
CA ARG A 293 21.62 -6.07 -8.16
C ARG A 293 21.41 -6.44 -6.70
N PHE A 294 21.48 -7.73 -6.40
CA PHE A 294 21.12 -8.24 -5.07
C PHE A 294 21.92 -7.61 -3.91
N PRO A 295 23.26 -7.48 -3.97
CA PRO A 295 24.02 -6.81 -2.90
C PRO A 295 23.62 -5.35 -2.72
N GLU A 296 23.36 -4.63 -3.81
CA GLU A 296 22.94 -3.22 -3.78
C GLU A 296 21.55 -3.06 -3.18
N CYS A 297 20.61 -3.96 -3.49
CA CYS A 297 19.29 -3.98 -2.88
C CYS A 297 19.39 -4.13 -1.36
N LYS A 298 20.21 -5.08 -0.87
CA LYS A 298 20.39 -5.29 0.58
C LYS A 298 20.98 -4.04 1.25
N ARG A 299 22.04 -3.49 0.67
CA ARG A 299 22.68 -2.26 1.18
C ARG A 299 21.70 -1.09 1.21
N LEU A 300 20.93 -0.89 0.16
CA LEU A 300 19.90 0.14 0.08
C LEU A 300 18.84 -0.03 1.18
N LEU A 301 18.33 -1.25 1.38
CA LEU A 301 17.36 -1.54 2.45
C LEU A 301 17.96 -1.29 3.84
N GLN A 302 19.19 -1.71 4.09
CA GLN A 302 19.88 -1.49 5.37
C GLN A 302 20.08 0.00 5.65
N ARG A 303 20.47 0.79 4.64
CA ARG A 303 20.58 2.26 4.76
C ARG A 303 19.24 2.92 5.07
N MET A 304 18.17 2.53 4.37
CA MET A 304 16.83 3.06 4.64
C MET A 304 16.31 2.67 6.03
N LEU A 305 16.56 1.43 6.48
CA LEU A 305 16.23 0.99 7.84
C LEU A 305 16.95 1.84 8.89
N ALA A 306 18.26 2.07 8.72
CA ALA A 306 19.04 2.94 9.59
C ALA A 306 18.55 4.41 9.57
N ALA A 307 17.95 4.84 8.46
CA ALA A 307 17.37 6.18 8.29
C ALA A 307 15.88 6.28 8.70
N GLY A 308 15.32 5.24 9.32
CA GLY A 308 13.98 5.28 9.90
C GLY A 308 12.84 4.81 8.98
N LEU A 309 13.11 3.95 7.99
CA LEU A 309 12.05 3.26 7.23
C LEU A 309 11.05 2.62 8.20
N LEU A 310 9.77 2.92 8.05
CA LEU A 310 8.71 2.64 9.01
C LEU A 310 7.64 1.70 8.44
N CYS A 311 6.90 2.13 7.42
CA CYS A 311 5.76 1.38 6.87
C CYS A 311 6.19 0.07 6.22
N LYS A 312 7.39 0.04 5.64
CA LYS A 312 7.99 -1.12 4.96
C LYS A 312 9.15 -1.73 5.74
N ALA A 313 9.36 -1.34 7.01
CA ALA A 313 10.46 -1.81 7.85
C ALA A 313 10.55 -3.35 7.89
N LYS A 314 9.44 -4.01 8.25
CA LYS A 314 9.38 -5.47 8.32
C LYS A 314 9.67 -6.16 6.98
N GLN A 315 9.23 -5.58 5.87
CA GLN A 315 9.54 -6.10 4.53
C GLN A 315 11.04 -5.96 4.22
N ALA A 316 11.63 -4.82 4.57
CA ALA A 316 13.04 -4.54 4.38
C ALA A 316 13.94 -5.43 5.26
N GLU A 317 13.55 -5.71 6.51
CA GLU A 317 14.25 -6.64 7.40
C GLU A 317 14.24 -8.07 6.82
N LEU A 318 13.08 -8.57 6.42
CA LEU A 318 12.93 -9.89 5.80
C LEU A 318 13.77 -10.01 4.52
N ALA A 319 13.70 -9.00 3.64
CA ALA A 319 14.46 -8.98 2.40
C ALA A 319 15.98 -8.84 2.65
N SER A 320 16.39 -8.05 3.65
CA SER A 320 17.79 -7.97 4.10
C SER A 320 18.30 -9.31 4.67
N GLY A 321 17.41 -10.11 5.25
CA GLY A 321 17.69 -11.47 5.72
C GLY A 321 17.67 -12.55 4.63
N LEU A 322 17.39 -12.20 3.36
CA LEU A 322 17.26 -13.19 2.28
C LEU A 322 18.58 -13.94 2.03
N ARG A 323 18.46 -15.27 2.02
CA ARG A 323 19.50 -16.27 1.76
C ARG A 323 18.89 -17.41 0.92
N THR A 324 19.74 -18.32 0.44
CA THR A 324 19.28 -19.46 -0.38
C THR A 324 18.37 -20.40 0.40
N ASP A 325 18.70 -20.68 1.66
CA ASP A 325 17.99 -21.61 2.54
C ASP A 325 16.60 -21.11 2.97
N ASN A 326 16.38 -19.80 3.03
CA ASN A 326 15.14 -19.19 3.49
C ASN A 326 14.32 -18.52 2.37
N ALA A 327 14.72 -18.65 1.10
CA ALA A 327 14.17 -17.86 0.01
C ALA A 327 12.65 -18.05 -0.19
N ALA A 328 12.16 -19.29 -0.11
CA ALA A 328 10.73 -19.58 -0.23
C ALA A 328 9.90 -19.01 0.94
N GLN A 329 10.43 -19.09 2.17
CA GLN A 329 9.79 -18.53 3.35
C GLN A 329 9.70 -17.00 3.27
N VAL A 330 10.82 -16.33 2.94
CA VAL A 330 10.85 -14.87 2.77
C VAL A 330 9.89 -14.44 1.67
N HIS A 331 9.78 -15.21 0.57
CA HIS A 331 8.82 -14.92 -0.50
C HIS A 331 7.38 -14.95 0.00
N GLY A 332 7.01 -16.01 0.70
CA GLY A 332 5.66 -16.17 1.27
C GLY A 332 5.31 -15.04 2.24
N GLU A 333 6.25 -14.64 3.09
CA GLU A 333 6.06 -13.53 4.03
C GLU A 333 5.99 -12.16 3.34
N LEU A 334 6.84 -11.89 2.35
CA LEU A 334 6.77 -10.64 1.57
C LEU A 334 5.44 -10.50 0.83
N VAL A 335 4.93 -11.61 0.26
CA VAL A 335 3.62 -11.64 -0.39
C VAL A 335 2.51 -11.29 0.60
N ARG A 336 2.57 -11.82 1.83
CA ARG A 336 1.61 -11.54 2.90
C ARG A 336 1.64 -10.08 3.38
N LEU A 337 2.81 -9.45 3.34
CA LEU A 337 3.00 -8.05 3.73
C LEU A 337 2.67 -7.06 2.60
N THR A 338 2.62 -7.52 1.34
CA THR A 338 2.24 -6.69 0.21
C THR A 338 0.72 -6.50 0.17
N GLY A 339 0.25 -5.30 -0.16
CA GLY A 339 -1.18 -4.97 -0.16
C GLY A 339 -2.05 -5.87 -1.05
N ASN A 340 -3.37 -5.81 -0.84
CA ASN A 340 -4.36 -6.68 -1.49
C ASN A 340 -4.55 -6.47 -3.01
N GLN A 341 -3.74 -5.63 -3.67
CA GLN A 341 -3.88 -5.35 -5.11
C GLN A 341 -3.74 -6.61 -5.98
N ARG A 342 -3.00 -7.61 -5.50
CA ARG A 342 -2.83 -8.92 -6.15
C ARG A 342 -3.53 -10.07 -5.42
N PHE A 343 -4.53 -9.76 -4.58
CA PHE A 343 -5.25 -10.78 -3.82
C PHE A 343 -5.86 -11.85 -4.74
N GLY A 344 -5.60 -13.12 -4.44
CA GLY A 344 -6.01 -14.26 -5.28
C GLY A 344 -5.07 -14.59 -6.44
N ARG A 345 -4.11 -13.71 -6.77
CA ARG A 345 -3.26 -13.84 -7.97
C ARG A 345 -1.79 -14.12 -7.68
N SER A 346 -1.40 -14.18 -6.41
CA SER A 346 -0.01 -14.47 -6.05
C SER A 346 0.24 -15.97 -6.10
N LEU A 347 1.21 -16.41 -6.91
CA LEU A 347 1.68 -17.79 -6.96
C LEU A 347 2.26 -18.19 -5.60
N ASP A 348 1.89 -19.38 -5.12
CA ASP A 348 2.53 -20.00 -3.95
C ASP A 348 3.73 -20.83 -4.41
N THR A 349 4.37 -21.53 -3.47
CA THR A 349 5.55 -22.37 -3.77
C THR A 349 5.24 -23.39 -4.86
N ALA A 350 4.12 -24.12 -4.73
CA ALA A 350 3.74 -25.15 -5.68
C ALA A 350 3.39 -24.56 -7.07
N ASP A 351 2.79 -23.38 -7.11
CA ASP A 351 2.55 -22.68 -8.37
C ASP A 351 3.83 -22.17 -9.02
N HIS A 352 4.82 -21.73 -8.23
CA HIS A 352 6.12 -21.34 -8.77
C HIS A 352 6.84 -22.54 -9.37
N GLU A 353 6.79 -23.70 -8.71
CA GLU A 353 7.33 -24.96 -9.22
C GLU A 353 6.65 -25.36 -10.53
N ARG A 354 5.30 -25.36 -10.58
CA ARG A 354 4.54 -25.60 -11.81
C ARG A 354 4.91 -24.60 -12.92
N ALA A 355 4.96 -23.32 -12.61
CA ALA A 355 5.33 -22.28 -13.56
C ALA A 355 6.78 -22.44 -14.05
N GLN A 356 7.69 -22.92 -13.20
CA GLN A 356 9.07 -23.20 -13.56
C GLN A 356 9.18 -24.43 -14.47
N ALA A 357 8.49 -25.52 -14.14
CA ALA A 357 8.41 -26.71 -14.99
C ALA A 357 7.89 -26.35 -16.39
N LEU A 358 6.79 -25.58 -16.46
CA LEU A 358 6.23 -25.09 -17.71
C LEU A 358 7.22 -24.22 -18.51
N ARG A 359 7.97 -23.34 -17.84
CA ARG A 359 9.03 -22.53 -18.48
C ARG A 359 10.15 -23.42 -19.03
N SER A 360 10.56 -24.45 -18.30
CA SER A 360 11.58 -25.41 -18.72
C SER A 360 11.14 -26.20 -19.96
N LEU A 361 9.91 -26.73 -19.98
CA LEU A 361 9.34 -27.43 -21.14
C LEU A 361 9.31 -26.52 -22.37
N ARG A 362 8.81 -25.27 -22.23
CA ARG A 362 8.80 -24.28 -23.32
C ARG A 362 10.21 -23.91 -23.79
N ARG A 363 11.20 -23.90 -22.90
CA ARG A 363 12.61 -23.68 -23.29
C ARG A 363 13.14 -24.86 -24.09
N GLN A 364 12.89 -26.09 -23.64
CA GLN A 364 13.30 -27.31 -24.35
C GLN A 364 12.71 -27.37 -25.75
N ALA A 365 11.39 -27.19 -25.89
CA ALA A 365 10.72 -27.17 -27.19
C ALA A 365 11.36 -26.13 -28.14
N ARG A 366 11.60 -24.90 -27.66
CA ARG A 366 12.29 -23.87 -28.46
C ARG A 366 13.73 -24.24 -28.84
N CYS A 367 14.46 -24.94 -27.98
CA CYS A 367 15.81 -25.42 -28.30
C CYS A 367 15.78 -26.50 -29.38
N LEU A 368 14.85 -27.47 -29.29
CA LEU A 368 14.65 -28.51 -30.31
C LEU A 368 14.30 -27.89 -31.68
N MET A 369 13.38 -26.91 -31.69
CA MET A 369 13.06 -26.17 -32.93
C MET A 369 14.29 -25.51 -33.56
N ARG A 370 15.16 -24.90 -32.74
CA ARG A 370 16.39 -24.24 -33.23
C ARG A 370 17.43 -25.22 -33.76
N ARG A 371 17.37 -26.49 -33.35
CA ARG A 371 18.25 -27.57 -33.82
C ARG A 371 17.73 -28.28 -35.07
N GLY A 372 16.51 -27.95 -35.53
CA GLY A 372 15.86 -28.66 -36.63
C GLY A 372 15.15 -29.95 -36.22
N GLU A 373 15.08 -30.25 -34.92
CA GLU A 373 14.43 -31.44 -34.35
C GLU A 373 12.90 -31.22 -34.25
N LEU A 374 12.25 -31.00 -35.40
CA LEU A 374 10.84 -30.60 -35.46
C LEU A 374 9.88 -31.66 -34.90
N HIS A 375 10.19 -32.95 -35.07
CA HIS A 375 9.34 -34.03 -34.55
C HIS A 375 9.31 -34.04 -33.02
N GLU A 376 10.48 -33.99 -32.38
CA GLU A 376 10.58 -33.93 -30.91
C GLU A 376 10.00 -32.63 -30.35
N SER A 377 10.17 -31.50 -31.05
CA SER A 377 9.49 -30.28 -30.63
C SER A 377 7.97 -30.42 -30.69
N LYS A 378 7.42 -31.11 -31.70
CA LYS A 378 5.97 -31.35 -31.79
C LYS A 378 5.48 -32.28 -30.69
N THR A 379 6.25 -33.30 -30.30
CA THR A 379 5.87 -34.20 -29.20
C THR A 379 5.87 -33.49 -27.84
N LYS A 380 6.64 -32.40 -27.69
CA LYS A 380 6.60 -31.56 -26.48
C LYS A 380 5.39 -30.62 -26.38
N LEU A 381 4.68 -30.34 -27.47
CA LEU A 381 3.53 -29.41 -27.43
C LEU A 381 2.37 -29.94 -26.56
N PRO A 382 1.92 -31.21 -26.68
CA PRO A 382 0.91 -31.77 -25.79
C PRO A 382 1.29 -31.73 -24.30
N GLU A 383 2.58 -31.97 -23.96
CA GLU A 383 3.07 -31.88 -22.58
C GLU A 383 2.94 -30.43 -22.04
N ILE A 384 3.30 -29.43 -22.84
CA ILE A 384 3.16 -28.02 -22.48
C ILE A 384 1.68 -27.65 -22.27
N GLU A 385 0.80 -28.10 -23.16
CA GLU A 385 -0.65 -27.86 -23.05
C GLU A 385 -1.27 -28.53 -21.82
N ALA A 386 -0.85 -29.75 -21.50
CA ALA A 386 -1.29 -30.45 -20.29
C ALA A 386 -0.84 -29.71 -19.02
N ALA A 387 0.45 -29.39 -18.91
CA ALA A 387 1.01 -28.66 -17.77
C ALA A 387 0.42 -27.25 -17.63
N GLN A 388 0.11 -26.58 -18.75
CA GLN A 388 -0.55 -25.28 -18.73
C GLN A 388 -1.99 -25.38 -18.20
N ARG A 389 -2.79 -26.35 -18.68
CA ARG A 389 -4.15 -26.57 -18.20
C ARG A 389 -4.19 -26.89 -16.71
N GLU A 390 -3.29 -27.74 -16.25
CA GLU A 390 -3.14 -28.06 -14.82
C GLU A 390 -2.80 -26.82 -14.00
N HIS A 391 -1.80 -26.04 -14.42
CA HIS A 391 -1.40 -24.81 -13.73
C HIS A 391 -2.55 -23.78 -13.65
N GLU A 392 -3.30 -23.61 -14.74
CA GLU A 392 -4.47 -22.72 -14.79
C GLU A 392 -5.59 -23.20 -13.86
N LEU A 393 -5.85 -24.52 -13.83
CA LEU A 393 -6.84 -25.12 -12.93
C LEU A 393 -6.49 -24.91 -11.46
N CYS A 394 -5.26 -25.26 -11.06
CA CYS A 394 -4.80 -25.09 -9.67
C CYS A 394 -4.87 -23.62 -9.23
N ASN A 395 -4.44 -22.69 -10.09
CA ASN A 395 -4.53 -21.26 -9.81
C ASN A 395 -5.98 -20.81 -9.61
N ALA A 396 -6.89 -21.23 -10.49
CA ALA A 396 -8.30 -20.84 -10.43
C ALA A 396 -8.98 -21.38 -9.16
N LEU A 397 -8.74 -22.66 -8.81
CA LEU A 397 -9.26 -23.30 -7.59
C LEU A 397 -8.79 -22.58 -6.33
N ARG A 398 -7.50 -22.26 -6.27
CA ARG A 398 -6.93 -21.58 -5.12
C ARG A 398 -7.43 -20.15 -5.00
N GLU A 399 -7.52 -19.41 -6.10
CA GLU A 399 -8.12 -18.08 -6.10
C GLU A 399 -9.56 -18.14 -5.56
N ASN A 400 -10.35 -19.14 -5.99
CA ASN A 400 -11.71 -19.37 -5.49
C ASN A 400 -11.73 -19.51 -3.96
N ALA A 401 -10.91 -20.43 -3.43
CA ALA A 401 -10.80 -20.69 -2.00
C ALA A 401 -10.38 -19.43 -1.21
N GLN A 402 -9.38 -18.68 -1.70
CA GLN A 402 -8.91 -17.45 -1.06
C GLN A 402 -9.98 -16.35 -1.06
N LEU A 403 -10.72 -16.18 -2.16
CA LEU A 403 -11.81 -15.21 -2.24
C LEU A 403 -12.96 -15.57 -1.29
N LEU A 404 -13.35 -16.84 -1.22
CA LEU A 404 -14.38 -17.32 -0.29
C LEU A 404 -13.97 -17.11 1.16
N GLN A 405 -12.74 -17.47 1.51
CA GLN A 405 -12.21 -17.24 2.85
C GLN A 405 -12.22 -15.75 3.20
N TYR A 406 -11.84 -14.89 2.26
CA TYR A 406 -11.82 -13.45 2.50
C TYR A 406 -13.22 -12.85 2.67
N VAL A 407 -14.22 -13.33 1.94
CA VAL A 407 -15.61 -12.93 2.20
C VAL A 407 -16.02 -13.36 3.60
N GLN A 408 -15.75 -14.60 3.98
CA GLN A 408 -16.06 -15.10 5.32
C GLN A 408 -15.36 -14.26 6.40
N ASP A 409 -14.09 -13.90 6.19
CA ASP A 409 -13.35 -13.04 7.11
C ASP A 409 -14.08 -11.71 7.32
N ILE A 410 -14.49 -11.00 6.25
CA ILE A 410 -15.23 -9.74 6.37
C ILE A 410 -16.56 -9.93 7.09
N GLN A 411 -17.31 -10.99 6.78
CA GLN A 411 -18.58 -11.30 7.44
C GLN A 411 -18.40 -11.56 8.93
N ASN A 412 -17.38 -12.35 9.31
CA ASN A 412 -17.04 -12.60 10.70
C ASN A 412 -16.65 -11.30 11.43
N LEU A 413 -15.96 -10.37 10.75
CA LEU A 413 -15.64 -9.08 11.37
C LEU A 413 -16.90 -8.27 11.68
N HIS A 414 -17.96 -8.36 10.87
CA HIS A 414 -19.26 -7.78 11.21
C HIS A 414 -19.86 -8.45 12.44
N GLU A 415 -19.91 -9.77 12.50
CA GLU A 415 -20.48 -10.49 13.65
C GLU A 415 -19.80 -10.15 14.98
N ILE A 416 -18.49 -9.88 14.96
CA ILE A 416 -17.70 -9.68 16.18
C ILE A 416 -17.62 -8.20 16.57
N SER A 417 -17.59 -7.28 15.60
CA SER A 417 -17.29 -5.86 15.83
C SER A 417 -18.53 -4.95 15.79
N TRP A 418 -19.71 -5.50 15.53
CA TRP A 418 -20.91 -4.69 15.35
C TRP A 418 -21.48 -4.21 16.69
N VAL A 419 -21.44 -2.89 16.88
CA VAL A 419 -22.06 -2.16 18.01
C VAL A 419 -23.41 -1.55 17.60
N GLY A 420 -24.13 -2.20 16.67
CA GLY A 420 -25.49 -1.80 16.29
C GLY A 420 -26.56 -2.43 17.19
N PRO A 421 -27.81 -1.91 17.18
CA PRO A 421 -28.91 -2.51 17.91
C PRO A 421 -29.22 -3.88 17.29
N ARG A 422 -28.98 -4.97 18.02
CA ARG A 422 -29.41 -6.32 17.59
C ARG A 422 -30.87 -6.21 17.18
N THR A 423 -31.16 -6.48 15.90
CA THR A 423 -32.55 -6.69 15.49
C THR A 423 -33.11 -7.74 16.43
N PRO A 424 -34.20 -7.48 17.17
CA PRO A 424 -34.79 -8.48 18.02
C PRO A 424 -35.03 -9.70 17.14
N SER A 425 -34.43 -10.82 17.54
CA SER A 425 -34.73 -12.12 16.96
C SER A 425 -36.23 -12.32 17.10
N MET A 426 -36.94 -12.32 15.97
CA MET A 426 -38.33 -12.80 15.92
C MET A 426 -38.37 -14.29 16.28
#